data_AF-A0A2V6CH01-F1
#
_entry.id   AF-A0A2V6CH01-F1
#
_cell.length_a   1.000
_cell.length_b   1.000
_cell.length_c   1.000
_cell.angle_alpha   90.00
_cell.angle_beta   90.00
_cell.angle_gamma   90.00
#
_symmetry.space_group_name_H-M   'P 1'
#
loop_
_entity.id
_entity.type
_entity.pdbx_description
1 polymer ?
#
loop_
_entity_poly.entity_id
_entity_poly.type
_entity_poly.pdbx_seq_one_letter_code
_entity_poly.pdbx_strand_id
1 'polypeptide(L)'
;MRDFDSAIGKIVQGDAVSFMRGLPGESFDLIVCDGPYAVTAHEWDNVPDIQHFNLELLKSFSRLLKPGGAAYLFGKPECVDFIDYRPFLTLQSKLVWYQPSRLAQGRVSYTNNYDVICYFIKGKAKTFNLDAIRVPQLVELEHRLRCERVPSVRNGKFGKTAFHPDGKNPGDVWGDIKQLTYKSKELISRELLNTIQKPEKLMERLVNASSNPGDLVFDPFCGAGTVPVVCERLGRRVVACEINPDYCRIAESRMKKAADCDGSSGNLFEFSTVSGNGKAITSQACLV
;
A
#
# COMPACT_ATOMS: atom_id res chain seq x y z
N MET A 1 29.40 0.45 -4.20
CA MET A 1 29.00 0.97 -2.87
C MET A 1 28.79 2.49 -2.83
N ARG A 2 29.55 3.31 -3.60
CA ARG A 2 29.36 4.79 -3.65
C ARG A 2 28.02 5.31 -4.20
N ASP A 3 27.13 4.44 -4.67
CA ASP A 3 25.87 4.83 -5.36
C ASP A 3 24.60 4.60 -4.51
N PHE A 4 24.65 3.70 -3.53
CA PHE A 4 23.46 3.34 -2.74
C PHE A 4 23.04 4.45 -1.77
N ASP A 5 23.96 4.96 -0.96
CA ASP A 5 23.65 6.04 -0.01
C ASP A 5 23.22 7.32 -0.73
N SER A 6 23.76 7.57 -1.93
CA SER A 6 23.37 8.71 -2.75
C SER A 6 22.00 8.56 -3.41
N ALA A 7 21.43 7.35 -3.45
CA ALA A 7 20.09 7.07 -3.97
C ALA A 7 18.98 7.26 -2.93
N ILE A 8 19.32 7.28 -1.63
CA ILE A 8 18.36 7.50 -0.56
C ILE A 8 17.78 8.93 -0.68
N GLY A 9 16.46 9.03 -0.65
CA GLY A 9 15.70 10.28 -0.80
C GLY A 9 15.59 10.76 -2.25
N LYS A 10 15.93 9.93 -3.25
CA LYS A 10 15.89 10.30 -4.66
C LYS A 10 15.09 9.31 -5.50
N ILE A 11 14.67 9.79 -6.67
CA ILE A 11 14.18 8.97 -7.76
C ILE A 11 15.36 8.64 -8.67
N VAL A 12 15.68 7.37 -8.82
CA VAL A 12 16.75 6.89 -9.71
C VAL A 12 16.15 6.58 -11.06
N GLN A 13 16.51 7.36 -12.07
CA GLN A 13 16.09 7.09 -13.45
C GLN A 13 16.81 5.85 -13.98
N GLY A 14 16.07 4.81 -14.36
CA GLY A 14 16.65 3.62 -14.99
C GLY A 14 15.75 2.38 -14.99
N ASP A 15 16.30 1.29 -15.51
CA ASP A 15 15.68 -0.03 -15.42
C ASP A 15 15.79 -0.59 -14.00
N ALA A 16 14.64 -0.84 -13.38
CA ALA A 16 14.54 -1.32 -12.01
C ALA A 16 15.23 -2.67 -11.78
N VAL A 17 15.15 -3.58 -12.76
CA VAL A 17 15.75 -4.92 -12.67
C VAL A 17 17.27 -4.82 -12.62
N SER A 18 17.85 -4.00 -13.49
CA SER A 18 19.29 -3.71 -13.52
C SER A 18 19.73 -2.96 -12.27
N PHE A 19 18.96 -1.96 -11.83
CA PHE A 19 19.25 -1.20 -10.62
C PHE A 19 19.30 -2.10 -9.38
N MET A 20 18.31 -2.97 -9.21
CA MET A 20 18.26 -3.91 -8.08
C MET A 20 19.52 -4.77 -7.98
N ARG A 21 20.11 -5.22 -9.09
CA ARG A 21 21.34 -6.05 -9.09
C ARG A 21 22.52 -5.35 -8.42
N GLY A 22 22.61 -4.02 -8.52
CA GLY A 22 23.66 -3.20 -7.92
C GLY A 22 23.45 -2.86 -6.45
N LEU A 23 22.23 -3.05 -5.92
CA LEU A 23 21.89 -2.71 -4.54
C LEU A 23 22.48 -3.73 -3.54
N PRO A 24 22.97 -3.28 -2.38
CA PRO A 24 23.41 -4.17 -1.31
C PRO A 24 22.26 -5.05 -0.79
N GLY A 25 22.60 -6.27 -0.36
CA GLY A 25 21.63 -7.16 0.28
C GLY A 25 21.16 -6.62 1.62
N GLU A 26 20.02 -7.12 2.10
CA GLU A 26 19.49 -6.86 3.45
C GLU A 26 19.46 -5.38 3.87
N SER A 27 19.08 -4.52 2.92
CA SER A 27 19.15 -3.07 3.08
C SER A 27 17.80 -2.43 3.40
N PHE A 28 16.70 -3.06 2.97
CA PHE A 28 15.35 -2.48 3.06
C PHE A 28 14.49 -3.16 4.13
N ASP A 29 13.71 -2.35 4.83
CA ASP A 29 12.72 -2.82 5.80
C ASP A 29 11.39 -3.17 5.11
N LEU A 30 11.07 -2.42 4.04
CA LEU A 30 9.84 -2.57 3.27
C LEU A 30 10.09 -2.39 1.77
N ILE A 31 9.46 -3.22 0.95
CA ILE A 31 9.36 -3.04 -0.51
C ILE A 31 7.88 -2.88 -0.87
N VAL A 32 7.53 -1.85 -1.65
CA VAL A 32 6.19 -1.67 -2.21
C VAL A 32 6.33 -1.62 -3.73
N CYS A 33 5.75 -2.59 -4.43
CA CYS A 33 5.98 -2.79 -5.86
C CYS A 33 4.66 -2.81 -6.63
N ASP A 34 4.41 -1.75 -7.39
CA ASP A 34 3.33 -1.61 -8.36
C ASP A 34 3.89 -1.67 -9.79
N GLY A 35 4.48 -2.83 -10.12
CA GLY A 35 5.13 -3.08 -11.40
C GLY A 35 4.15 -3.47 -12.52
N PRO A 36 4.68 -3.95 -13.66
CA PRO A 36 3.89 -4.48 -14.77
C PRO A 36 2.91 -5.57 -14.34
N TYR A 37 1.73 -5.58 -14.96
CA TYR A 37 0.66 -6.56 -14.75
C TYR A 37 0.42 -7.46 -15.97
N ALA A 38 1.03 -7.16 -17.13
CA ALA A 38 0.81 -7.88 -18.38
C ALA A 38 -0.62 -7.78 -18.93
N VAL A 39 -1.25 -6.60 -18.82
CA VAL A 39 -2.67 -6.41 -19.19
C VAL A 39 -2.93 -5.24 -20.15
N THR A 40 -1.93 -4.44 -20.46
CA THR A 40 -2.03 -3.30 -21.36
C THR A 40 -1.13 -3.47 -22.59
N ALA A 41 -1.37 -2.64 -23.61
CA ALA A 41 -0.55 -2.62 -24.84
C ALA A 41 0.69 -1.73 -24.71
N HIS A 42 0.97 -1.18 -23.53
CA HIS A 42 2.16 -0.36 -23.32
C HIS A 42 3.42 -1.24 -23.33
N GLU A 43 4.52 -0.73 -23.89
CA GLU A 43 5.78 -1.46 -24.00
C GLU A 43 6.31 -1.92 -22.63
N TRP A 44 6.21 -1.07 -21.61
CA TRP A 44 6.63 -1.38 -20.24
C TRP A 44 5.78 -2.46 -19.56
N ASP A 45 4.56 -2.70 -20.06
CA ASP A 45 3.65 -3.72 -19.52
C ASP A 45 3.60 -4.98 -20.40
N ASN A 46 4.37 -5.02 -21.49
CA ASN A 46 4.44 -6.16 -22.38
C ASN A 46 5.32 -7.26 -21.80
N VAL A 47 4.79 -7.95 -20.79
CA VAL A 47 5.47 -9.04 -20.07
C VAL A 47 4.83 -10.38 -20.47
N PRO A 48 5.47 -11.20 -21.32
CA PRO A 48 4.86 -12.43 -21.83
C PRO A 48 4.55 -13.48 -20.76
N ASP A 49 5.38 -13.55 -19.72
CA ASP A 49 5.20 -14.44 -18.57
C ASP A 49 5.27 -13.64 -17.27
N ILE A 50 4.11 -13.15 -16.84
CA ILE A 50 3.99 -12.35 -15.62
C ILE A 50 4.37 -13.12 -14.36
N GLN A 51 4.15 -14.44 -14.33
CA GLN A 51 4.47 -15.24 -13.16
C GLN A 51 5.98 -15.40 -13.01
N HIS A 52 6.69 -15.71 -14.11
CA HIS A 52 8.14 -15.79 -14.09
C HIS A 52 8.80 -14.44 -13.80
N PHE A 53 8.28 -13.36 -14.40
CA PHE A 53 8.73 -12.00 -14.09
C PHE A 53 8.61 -11.69 -12.59
N ASN A 54 7.44 -11.97 -12.01
CA ASN A 54 7.21 -11.77 -10.57
C ASN A 54 8.08 -12.68 -9.70
N LEU A 55 8.39 -13.91 -10.12
CA LEU A 55 9.34 -14.76 -9.40
C LEU A 55 10.74 -14.11 -9.34
N GLU A 56 11.23 -13.54 -10.44
CA GLU A 56 12.54 -12.85 -10.45
C GLU A 56 12.54 -11.58 -9.59
N LEU A 57 11.40 -10.87 -9.51
CA LEU A 57 11.21 -9.79 -8.54
C LEU A 57 11.28 -10.33 -7.11
N LEU A 58 10.55 -11.40 -6.78
CA LEU A 58 10.53 -11.98 -5.43
C LEU A 58 11.91 -12.51 -5.00
N LYS A 59 12.70 -13.07 -5.92
CA LYS A 59 14.12 -13.43 -5.68
C LYS A 59 14.95 -12.21 -5.32
N SER A 60 14.79 -11.13 -6.08
CA SER A 60 15.48 -9.86 -5.81
C SER A 60 15.05 -9.27 -4.48
N PHE A 61 13.75 -9.25 -4.18
CA PHE A 61 13.20 -8.77 -2.92
C PHE A 61 13.71 -9.57 -1.73
N SER A 62 13.78 -10.90 -1.83
CA SER A 62 14.34 -11.77 -0.77
C SER A 62 15.80 -11.42 -0.45
N ARG A 63 16.62 -11.12 -1.46
CA ARG A 63 18.01 -10.69 -1.26
C ARG A 63 18.08 -9.30 -0.62
N LEU A 64 17.22 -8.38 -1.04
CA LEU A 64 17.26 -6.96 -0.66
C LEU A 64 16.61 -6.66 0.70
N LEU A 65 15.60 -7.43 1.11
CA LEU A 65 14.93 -7.26 2.39
C LEU A 65 15.82 -7.69 3.55
N LYS A 66 15.79 -6.92 4.64
CA LYS A 66 16.31 -7.35 5.94
C LYS A 66 15.52 -8.57 6.45
N PRO A 67 16.12 -9.41 7.32
CA PRO A 67 15.36 -10.43 8.04
C PRO A 67 14.13 -9.82 8.75
N GLY A 68 12.96 -10.38 8.47
CA GLY A 68 11.67 -9.91 8.95
C GLY A 68 11.05 -8.71 8.24
N GLY A 69 11.70 -8.21 7.18
CA GLY A 69 11.16 -7.18 6.30
C GLY A 69 10.00 -7.70 5.43
N ALA A 70 9.22 -6.76 4.92
CA ALA A 70 7.99 -7.02 4.17
C ALA A 70 8.08 -6.59 2.70
N ALA A 71 7.37 -7.29 1.83
CA ALA A 71 7.14 -6.85 0.46
C ALA A 71 5.64 -6.87 0.13
N TYR A 72 5.17 -5.83 -0.55
CA TYR A 72 3.86 -5.80 -1.20
C TYR A 72 4.07 -5.81 -2.71
N LEU A 73 3.54 -6.84 -3.37
CA LEU A 73 3.53 -6.96 -4.82
C LEU A 73 2.10 -6.83 -5.31
N PHE A 74 1.83 -5.76 -6.04
CA PHE A 74 0.56 -5.53 -6.68
C PHE A 74 0.41 -6.36 -7.96
N GLY A 75 -0.82 -6.68 -8.34
CA GLY A 75 -1.10 -7.41 -9.57
C GLY A 75 -2.56 -7.74 -9.79
N LYS A 76 -2.81 -8.51 -10.85
CA LYS A 76 -4.07 -9.22 -11.09
C LYS A 76 -4.10 -10.56 -10.32
N PRO A 77 -5.25 -11.26 -10.25
CA PRO A 77 -5.37 -12.52 -9.50
C PRO A 77 -4.28 -13.55 -9.83
N GLU A 78 -3.82 -13.56 -11.08
CA GLU A 78 -2.84 -14.49 -11.65
C GLU A 78 -1.38 -14.08 -11.41
N CYS A 79 -1.12 -12.95 -10.73
CA CYS A 79 0.25 -12.40 -10.58
C CYS A 79 1.23 -13.38 -9.90
N VAL A 80 0.74 -14.19 -8.97
CA VAL A 80 1.49 -15.26 -8.31
C VAL A 80 0.52 -16.42 -8.03
N ASP A 81 0.51 -17.43 -8.89
CA ASP A 81 -0.46 -18.53 -8.82
C ASP A 81 0.22 -19.92 -8.84
N PHE A 82 0.74 -20.35 -9.98
CA PHE A 82 1.29 -21.68 -10.20
C PHE A 82 2.82 -21.75 -10.07
N ILE A 83 3.48 -20.65 -9.72
CA ILE A 83 4.94 -20.56 -9.59
C ILE A 83 5.40 -20.72 -8.15
N ASP A 84 6.51 -21.44 -7.93
CA ASP A 84 7.04 -21.67 -6.59
C ASP A 84 7.99 -20.55 -6.12
N TYR A 85 7.43 -19.59 -5.39
CA TYR A 85 8.16 -18.49 -4.74
C TYR A 85 8.60 -18.80 -3.30
N ARG A 86 8.10 -19.89 -2.71
CA ARG A 86 8.24 -20.19 -1.26
C ARG A 86 9.68 -20.34 -0.78
N PRO A 87 10.67 -20.74 -1.60
CA PRO A 87 12.08 -20.72 -1.20
C PRO A 87 12.62 -19.32 -0.88
N PHE A 88 11.97 -18.26 -1.37
CA PHE A 88 12.49 -16.89 -1.27
C PHE A 88 11.75 -16.05 -0.23
N LEU A 89 10.42 -16.12 -0.20
CA LEU A 89 9.56 -15.31 0.66
C LEU A 89 8.31 -16.10 1.08
N THR A 90 7.77 -15.78 2.25
CA THR A 90 6.51 -16.35 2.74
C THR A 90 5.34 -15.41 2.42
N LEU A 91 4.41 -15.86 1.59
CA LEU A 91 3.14 -15.16 1.37
C LEU A 91 2.28 -15.25 2.62
N GLN A 92 1.95 -14.11 3.22
CA GLN A 92 1.08 -14.02 4.40
C GLN A 92 -0.39 -13.91 3.99
N SER A 93 -0.69 -13.09 2.98
CA SER A 93 -2.06 -12.87 2.51
C SER A 93 -2.08 -12.30 1.09
N LYS A 94 -3.13 -12.60 0.33
CA LYS A 94 -3.50 -11.88 -0.90
C LYS A 94 -4.58 -10.86 -0.55
N LEU A 95 -4.21 -9.59 -0.43
CA LEU A 95 -5.15 -8.53 -0.12
C LEU A 95 -5.96 -8.19 -1.38
N VAL A 96 -7.28 -8.08 -1.25
CA VAL A 96 -8.20 -7.69 -2.31
C VAL A 96 -8.48 -6.21 -2.20
N TRP A 97 -7.97 -5.42 -3.12
CA TRP A 97 -8.32 -4.00 -3.23
C TRP A 97 -9.51 -3.84 -4.17
N TYR A 98 -10.70 -3.72 -3.58
CA TYR A 98 -11.96 -3.65 -4.30
C TYR A 98 -12.21 -2.27 -4.91
N GLN A 99 -12.56 -2.26 -6.19
CA GLN A 99 -12.73 -1.10 -7.04
C GLN A 99 -14.15 -1.08 -7.63
N PRO A 100 -15.14 -0.59 -6.87
CA PRO A 100 -16.56 -0.62 -7.27
C PRO A 100 -16.88 0.28 -8.47
N SER A 101 -15.99 1.20 -8.83
CA SER A 101 -16.22 2.18 -9.90
C SER A 101 -15.81 1.70 -11.29
N ARG A 102 -15.35 0.45 -11.43
CA ARG A 102 -15.06 -0.14 -12.74
C ARG A 102 -16.36 -0.34 -13.53
N LEU A 103 -16.36 0.13 -14.77
CA LEU A 103 -17.54 0.13 -15.65
C LEU A 103 -17.62 -1.09 -16.58
N ALA A 104 -16.59 -1.94 -16.61
CA ALA A 104 -16.57 -3.10 -17.48
C ALA A 104 -17.76 -4.04 -17.17
N GLN A 105 -18.38 -4.58 -18.21
CA GLN A 105 -19.51 -5.49 -18.11
C GLN A 105 -19.26 -6.71 -18.99
N GLY A 106 -18.58 -7.71 -18.41
CA GLY A 106 -18.38 -9.01 -19.04
C GLY A 106 -19.72 -9.67 -19.39
N ARG A 107 -19.87 -10.14 -20.63
CA ARG A 107 -21.07 -10.87 -21.10
C ARG A 107 -20.95 -12.39 -21.01
N VAL A 108 -19.72 -12.90 -20.88
CA VAL A 108 -19.41 -14.34 -20.88
C VAL A 108 -18.89 -14.82 -19.52
N SER A 109 -18.43 -13.90 -18.67
CA SER A 109 -17.90 -14.20 -17.33
C SER A 109 -18.06 -12.99 -16.40
N TYR A 110 -17.83 -13.20 -15.10
CA TYR A 110 -17.82 -12.14 -14.10
C TYR A 110 -16.74 -11.11 -14.39
N THR A 111 -17.07 -9.83 -14.17
CA THR A 111 -16.10 -8.74 -14.33
C THR A 111 -15.17 -8.66 -13.12
N ASN A 112 -13.86 -8.60 -13.37
CA ASN A 112 -12.88 -8.37 -12.32
C ASN A 112 -12.95 -6.91 -11.81
N ASN A 113 -13.40 -6.74 -10.56
CA ASN A 113 -13.57 -5.46 -9.89
C ASN A 113 -12.55 -5.21 -8.77
N TYR A 114 -11.40 -5.86 -8.83
CA TYR A 114 -10.37 -5.72 -7.80
C TYR A 114 -8.98 -5.93 -8.38
N ASP A 115 -7.99 -5.37 -7.71
CA ASP A 115 -6.59 -5.78 -7.86
C ASP A 115 -6.18 -6.55 -6.60
N VAL A 116 -5.15 -7.38 -6.74
CA VAL A 116 -4.57 -8.13 -5.64
C VAL A 116 -3.27 -7.45 -5.20
N ILE A 117 -3.01 -7.46 -3.89
CA ILE A 117 -1.74 -7.06 -3.30
C ILE A 117 -1.22 -8.25 -2.49
N CYS A 118 -0.23 -8.94 -3.02
CA CYS A 118 0.43 -10.06 -2.36
C CYS A 118 1.37 -9.52 -1.27
N TYR A 119 1.06 -9.84 -0.01
CA TYR A 119 1.85 -9.43 1.16
C TYR A 119 2.80 -10.56 1.56
N PHE A 120 4.10 -10.32 1.38
CA PHE A 120 5.18 -11.25 1.65
C PHE A 120 6.03 -10.82 2.83
N ILE A 121 6.63 -11.80 3.52
CA ILE A 121 7.60 -11.59 4.60
C ILE A 121 8.87 -12.40 4.33
N LYS A 122 10.04 -11.81 4.62
CA LYS A 122 11.32 -12.54 4.70
C LYS A 122 11.47 -13.20 6.07
N GLY A 123 11.13 -14.48 6.18
CA GLY A 123 11.22 -15.22 7.44
C GLY A 123 10.08 -14.88 8.40
N LYS A 124 10.40 -14.35 9.60
CA LYS A 124 9.40 -13.97 10.61
C LYS A 124 9.22 -12.45 10.64
N ALA A 125 7.97 -11.98 10.53
CA ALA A 125 7.67 -10.55 10.48
C ALA A 125 8.26 -9.81 11.68
N LYS A 126 8.99 -8.73 11.40
CA LYS A 126 9.56 -7.82 12.41
C LYS A 126 8.59 -6.70 12.78
N THR A 127 7.82 -6.21 11.81
CA THR A 127 6.92 -5.06 11.96
C THR A 127 5.54 -5.40 11.44
N PHE A 128 4.50 -5.14 12.25
CA PHE A 128 3.10 -5.10 11.81
C PHE A 128 2.30 -4.16 12.74
N ASN A 129 2.18 -2.89 12.35
CA ASN A 129 1.59 -1.84 13.17
C ASN A 129 0.07 -1.78 13.00
N LEU A 130 -0.64 -2.77 13.54
CA LEU A 130 -2.10 -2.87 13.42
C LEU A 130 -2.82 -1.58 13.85
N ASP A 131 -2.39 -0.97 14.96
CA ASP A 131 -3.06 0.21 15.52
C ASP A 131 -2.97 1.43 14.59
N ALA A 132 -1.93 1.52 13.76
CA ALA A 132 -1.77 2.59 12.78
C ALA A 132 -2.67 2.43 11.54
N ILE A 133 -3.32 1.28 11.37
CA ILE A 133 -4.11 0.94 10.16
C ILE A 133 -5.53 0.45 10.47
N ARG A 134 -5.99 0.63 11.71
CA ARG A 134 -7.35 0.26 12.09
C ARG A 134 -8.37 1.02 11.26
N VAL A 135 -9.51 0.38 11.02
CA VAL A 135 -10.65 0.97 10.32
C VAL A 135 -11.88 0.95 11.23
N PRO A 136 -12.81 1.89 11.05
CA PRO A 136 -14.08 1.86 11.77
C PRO A 136 -14.76 0.50 11.63
N GLN A 137 -15.22 -0.03 12.76
CA GLN A 137 -16.08 -1.20 12.76
C GLN A 137 -17.51 -0.74 12.48
N LEU A 138 -17.96 -0.94 11.24
CA LEU A 138 -19.33 -0.64 10.81
C LEU A 138 -20.28 -1.72 11.33
N VAL A 139 -20.62 -1.62 12.61
CA VAL A 139 -21.60 -2.51 13.24
C VAL A 139 -22.43 -1.74 14.26
N GLU A 140 -23.74 -1.97 14.21
CA GLU A 140 -24.69 -1.41 15.16
C GLU A 140 -24.25 -1.71 16.60
N LEU A 141 -24.43 -0.74 17.50
CA LEU A 141 -23.95 -0.83 18.88
C LEU A 141 -24.53 -2.06 19.60
N GLU A 142 -25.83 -2.34 19.40
CA GLU A 142 -26.48 -3.51 19.99
C GLU A 142 -25.87 -4.83 19.50
N HIS A 143 -25.58 -4.92 18.19
CA HIS A 143 -24.93 -6.09 17.61
C HIS A 143 -23.50 -6.24 18.12
N ARG A 144 -22.78 -5.12 18.29
CA ARG A 144 -21.44 -5.08 18.90
C ARG A 144 -21.44 -5.70 20.30
N LEU A 145 -22.31 -5.22 21.18
CA LEU A 145 -22.43 -5.68 22.56
C LEU A 145 -22.84 -7.16 22.64
N ARG A 146 -23.65 -7.62 21.69
CA ARG A 146 -23.96 -9.05 21.55
C ARG A 146 -22.73 -9.87 21.17
N CYS A 147 -21.96 -9.45 20.17
CA CYS A 147 -20.78 -10.18 19.70
C CYS A 147 -19.71 -10.36 20.79
N GLU A 148 -19.56 -9.41 21.72
CA GLU A 148 -18.61 -9.55 22.83
C GLU A 148 -19.00 -10.65 23.84
N ARG A 149 -20.29 -11.03 23.84
CA ARG A 149 -20.83 -12.12 24.66
C ARG A 149 -20.81 -13.46 23.94
N VAL A 150 -20.53 -13.48 22.64
CA VAL A 150 -20.41 -14.71 21.85
C VAL A 150 -18.97 -15.21 21.93
N PRO A 151 -18.74 -16.45 22.40
CA PRO A 151 -17.41 -17.06 22.35
C PRO A 151 -16.91 -17.13 20.91
N SER A 152 -15.73 -16.57 20.64
CA SER A 152 -15.02 -16.80 19.38
C SER A 152 -14.11 -18.01 19.52
N VAL A 153 -14.04 -18.83 18.48
CA VAL A 153 -13.15 -20.00 18.42
C VAL A 153 -11.90 -19.63 17.66
N ARG A 154 -10.74 -19.74 18.30
CA ARG A 154 -9.44 -19.66 17.63
C ARG A 154 -8.59 -20.84 18.06
N ASN A 155 -8.15 -21.65 17.09
CA ASN A 155 -7.39 -22.89 17.34
C ASN A 155 -8.06 -23.81 18.39
N GLY A 156 -9.38 -23.97 18.31
CA GLY A 156 -10.15 -24.81 19.24
C GLY A 156 -10.33 -24.25 20.65
N LYS A 157 -9.81 -23.05 20.96
CA LYS A 157 -10.04 -22.37 22.23
C LYS A 157 -11.12 -21.31 22.09
N PHE A 158 -12.08 -21.33 23.02
CA PHE A 158 -13.10 -20.30 23.14
C PHE A 158 -12.55 -19.09 23.89
N GLY A 159 -12.67 -17.90 23.29
CA GLY A 159 -12.31 -16.62 23.89
C GLY A 159 -13.43 -15.60 23.74
N LYS A 160 -13.33 -14.48 24.47
CA LYS A 160 -14.19 -13.31 24.22
C LYS A 160 -13.56 -12.46 23.13
N THR A 161 -14.39 -11.95 22.23
CA THR A 161 -13.97 -10.90 21.29
C THR A 161 -14.25 -9.57 21.96
N ALA A 162 -13.26 -8.68 22.01
CA ALA A 162 -13.43 -7.34 22.57
C ALA A 162 -13.34 -6.30 21.45
N PHE A 163 -14.22 -5.30 21.50
CA PHE A 163 -14.10 -4.11 20.67
C PHE A 163 -12.82 -3.35 21.04
N HIS A 164 -12.16 -2.79 20.03
CA HIS A 164 -11.04 -1.88 20.23
C HIS A 164 -11.49 -0.44 19.92
N PRO A 165 -11.24 0.54 20.79
CA PRO A 165 -11.73 1.91 20.63
C PRO A 165 -11.32 2.54 19.29
N ASP A 166 -10.10 2.26 18.84
CA ASP A 166 -9.57 2.80 17.58
C ASP A 166 -10.04 2.03 16.33
N GLY A 167 -10.95 1.05 16.48
CA GLY A 167 -11.53 0.28 15.39
C GLY A 167 -10.92 -1.10 15.19
N LYS A 168 -11.32 -1.78 14.11
CA LYS A 168 -10.95 -3.17 13.83
C LYS A 168 -9.73 -3.26 12.91
N ASN A 169 -9.15 -4.47 12.84
CA ASN A 169 -8.25 -4.83 11.76
C ASN A 169 -8.97 -4.63 10.40
N PRO A 170 -8.33 -3.98 9.41
CA PRO A 170 -8.94 -3.77 8.08
C PRO A 170 -9.30 -5.07 7.35
N GLY A 171 -8.74 -6.21 7.78
CA GLY A 171 -8.88 -7.48 7.10
C GLY A 171 -8.08 -7.50 5.80
N ASP A 172 -8.39 -8.46 4.95
CA ASP A 172 -7.74 -8.70 3.67
C ASP A 172 -8.60 -8.28 2.47
N VAL A 173 -9.77 -7.66 2.68
CA VAL A 173 -10.63 -7.12 1.61
C VAL A 173 -10.90 -5.65 1.88
N TRP A 174 -10.33 -4.78 1.05
CA TRP A 174 -10.38 -3.33 1.22
C TRP A 174 -11.28 -2.68 0.19
N GLY A 175 -12.48 -2.29 0.61
CA GLY A 175 -13.43 -1.50 -0.19
C GLY A 175 -13.57 -0.05 0.26
N ASP A 176 -12.87 0.35 1.33
CA ASP A 176 -12.95 1.69 1.92
C ASP A 176 -12.00 2.70 1.27
N ILE A 177 -11.01 2.22 0.51
CA ILE A 177 -10.10 3.04 -0.30
C ILE A 177 -10.51 2.88 -1.76
N LYS A 178 -11.04 3.94 -2.36
CA LYS A 178 -11.51 3.92 -3.75
C LYS A 178 -10.37 4.26 -4.73
N GLN A 179 -10.51 3.82 -5.98
CA GLN A 179 -9.62 4.23 -7.07
C GLN A 179 -9.68 5.75 -7.31
N LEU A 180 -8.62 6.30 -7.91
CA LEU A 180 -8.61 7.69 -8.33
C LEU A 180 -9.66 7.93 -9.44
N THR A 181 -10.30 9.08 -9.35
CA THR A 181 -11.24 9.61 -10.34
C THR A 181 -10.76 10.97 -10.82
N TYR A 182 -11.31 11.48 -11.93
CA TYR A 182 -10.99 12.83 -12.43
C TYR A 182 -11.26 13.97 -11.43
N LYS A 183 -12.03 13.71 -10.36
CA LYS A 183 -12.30 14.66 -9.26
C LYS A 183 -11.30 14.55 -8.11
N SER A 184 -10.40 13.57 -8.15
CA SER A 184 -9.47 13.32 -7.06
C SER A 184 -8.39 14.39 -7.07
N LYS A 185 -8.26 15.12 -5.96
CA LYS A 185 -7.32 16.24 -5.85
C LYS A 185 -5.86 15.79 -6.01
N GLU A 186 -5.55 14.56 -5.62
CA GLU A 186 -4.22 13.97 -5.75
C GLU A 186 -3.88 13.51 -7.18
N LEU A 187 -4.86 13.42 -8.10
CA LEU A 187 -4.62 12.96 -9.47
C LEU A 187 -3.77 14.00 -10.23
N ILE A 188 -2.63 13.56 -10.76
CA ILE A 188 -1.64 14.45 -11.39
C ILE A 188 -2.09 14.89 -12.78
N SER A 189 -2.59 13.96 -13.58
CA SER A 189 -3.10 14.25 -14.92
C SER A 189 -4.23 13.28 -15.28
N ARG A 190 -5.06 13.67 -16.25
CA ARG A 190 -6.12 12.79 -16.76
C ARG A 190 -5.57 11.56 -17.50
N GLU A 191 -4.37 11.66 -18.06
CA GLU A 191 -3.69 10.56 -18.76
C GLU A 191 -3.23 9.46 -17.80
N LEU A 192 -2.99 9.82 -16.54
CA LEU A 192 -2.62 8.88 -15.48
C LEU A 192 -3.84 8.20 -14.82
N LEU A 193 -5.05 8.53 -15.27
CA LEU A 193 -6.27 7.93 -14.76
C LEU A 193 -6.31 6.44 -15.13
N ASN A 194 -6.48 5.58 -14.10
CA ASN A 194 -6.57 4.13 -14.24
C ASN A 194 -5.32 3.44 -14.81
N THR A 195 -4.16 4.11 -14.87
CA THR A 195 -2.92 3.54 -15.44
C THR A 195 -1.86 3.36 -14.35
N ILE A 196 -1.24 4.46 -13.91
CA ILE A 196 0.02 4.40 -13.16
C ILE A 196 -0.11 4.96 -11.73
N GLN A 197 -1.05 5.88 -11.47
CA GLN A 197 -1.16 6.48 -10.14
C GLN A 197 -2.15 5.72 -9.23
N LYS A 198 -1.64 5.10 -8.17
CA LYS A 198 -2.45 4.57 -7.06
C LYS A 198 -2.76 5.65 -6.01
N PRO A 199 -3.87 5.54 -5.26
CA PRO A 199 -4.22 6.50 -4.20
C PRO A 199 -3.19 6.52 -3.07
N GLU A 200 -2.86 7.71 -2.57
CA GLU A 200 -1.92 7.89 -1.44
C GLU A 200 -2.39 7.14 -0.20
N LYS A 201 -3.70 7.16 0.11
CA LYS A 201 -4.29 6.44 1.26
C LYS A 201 -4.04 4.93 1.21
N LEU A 202 -3.97 4.34 0.01
CA LEU A 202 -3.66 2.92 -0.17
C LEU A 202 -2.22 2.64 0.23
N MET A 203 -1.28 3.45 -0.28
CA MET A 203 0.14 3.31 0.01
C MET A 203 0.44 3.66 1.48
N GLU A 204 -0.23 4.66 2.04
CA GLU A 204 -0.12 5.06 3.45
C GLU A 204 -0.49 3.90 4.39
N ARG A 205 -1.57 3.16 4.09
CA ARG A 205 -1.94 1.96 4.85
C ARG A 205 -0.82 0.90 4.79
N LEU A 206 -0.28 0.61 3.61
CA LEU A 206 0.78 -0.39 3.44
C LEU A 206 2.08 0.01 4.17
N VAL A 207 2.49 1.27 4.02
CA VAL A 207 3.71 1.81 4.63
C VAL A 207 3.58 1.83 6.15
N ASN A 208 2.44 2.31 6.70
CA ASN A 208 2.23 2.30 8.15
C ASN A 208 2.16 0.88 8.72
N ALA A 209 1.53 -0.06 8.00
CA ALA A 209 1.42 -1.45 8.46
C ALA A 209 2.79 -2.10 8.67
N SER A 210 3.73 -1.90 7.75
CA SER A 210 4.94 -2.74 7.66
C SER A 210 6.26 -1.96 7.76
N SER A 211 6.24 -0.71 8.21
CA SER A 211 7.44 0.09 8.48
C SER A 211 7.21 1.09 9.62
N ASN A 212 8.30 1.57 10.22
CA ASN A 212 8.32 2.63 11.22
C ASN A 212 9.02 3.89 10.67
N PRO A 213 8.83 5.07 11.30
CA PRO A 213 9.64 6.24 10.98
C PRO A 213 11.16 5.91 10.98
N GLY A 214 11.88 6.39 9.97
CA GLY A 214 13.32 6.14 9.76
C GLY A 214 13.66 4.84 9.01
N ASP A 215 12.73 3.89 8.91
CA ASP A 215 12.92 2.67 8.11
C ASP A 215 13.14 3.01 6.63
N LEU A 216 13.84 2.13 5.92
CA LEU A 216 14.14 2.32 4.50
C LEU A 216 13.15 1.52 3.64
N VAL A 217 12.38 2.24 2.83
CA VAL A 217 11.39 1.72 1.88
C VAL A 217 11.98 1.71 0.47
N PHE A 218 11.69 0.68 -0.32
CA PHE A 218 12.03 0.62 -1.73
C PHE A 218 10.78 0.51 -2.61
N ASP A 219 10.74 1.34 -3.65
CA ASP A 219 9.74 1.28 -4.73
C ASP A 219 10.45 1.07 -6.08
N PRO A 220 10.48 -0.15 -6.63
CA PRO A 220 11.17 -0.42 -7.89
C PRO A 220 10.48 0.17 -9.12
N PHE A 221 9.20 0.53 -9.05
CA PHE A 221 8.41 1.00 -10.20
C PHE A 221 7.55 2.19 -9.79
N CYS A 222 8.19 3.30 -9.41
CA CYS A 222 7.48 4.33 -8.65
C CYS A 222 6.50 5.16 -9.48
N GLY A 223 6.60 5.12 -10.82
CA GLY A 223 5.75 5.87 -11.71
C GLY A 223 5.74 7.34 -11.32
N ALA A 224 4.54 7.87 -11.05
CA ALA A 224 4.37 9.26 -10.66
C ALA A 224 4.73 9.57 -9.19
N GLY A 225 5.28 8.62 -8.44
CA GLY A 225 5.91 8.84 -7.13
C GLY A 225 4.98 8.77 -5.92
N THR A 226 3.90 7.98 -5.95
CA THR A 226 2.97 7.89 -4.79
C THR A 226 3.65 7.32 -3.53
N VAL A 227 4.41 6.22 -3.62
CA VAL A 227 5.11 5.65 -2.46
C VAL A 227 6.17 6.61 -1.90
N PRO A 228 7.06 7.22 -2.73
CA PRO A 228 8.01 8.21 -2.23
C PRO A 228 7.37 9.40 -1.52
N VAL A 229 6.27 9.95 -2.06
CA VAL A 229 5.52 11.05 -1.43
C VAL A 229 4.95 10.64 -0.07
N VAL A 230 4.39 9.44 0.02
CA VAL A 230 3.88 8.90 1.29
C VAL A 230 5.01 8.66 2.28
N CYS A 231 6.15 8.13 1.82
CA CYS A 231 7.31 7.91 2.68
C CYS A 231 7.83 9.21 3.27
N GLU A 232 7.95 10.27 2.46
CA GLU A 232 8.38 11.60 2.89
C GLU A 232 7.49 12.11 4.04
N ARG A 233 6.16 12.15 3.80
CA ARG A 233 5.17 12.63 4.80
C ARG A 233 5.12 11.80 6.07
N LEU A 234 5.42 10.50 5.97
CA LEU A 234 5.42 9.58 7.11
C LEU A 234 6.80 9.48 7.78
N GLY A 235 7.80 10.25 7.35
CA GLY A 235 9.15 10.21 7.90
C GLY A 235 9.87 8.88 7.67
N ARG A 236 9.61 8.19 6.56
CA ARG A 236 10.36 7.01 6.09
C ARG A 236 11.40 7.45 5.07
N ARG A 237 12.57 6.81 5.09
CA ARG A 237 13.55 6.98 4.02
C ARG A 237 13.11 6.15 2.82
N VAL A 238 13.36 6.63 1.61
CA VAL A 238 12.93 5.92 0.40
C VAL A 238 14.05 5.85 -0.63
N VAL A 239 14.14 4.72 -1.33
CA VAL A 239 14.82 4.61 -2.62
C VAL A 239 13.74 4.25 -3.64
N ALA A 240 13.71 4.93 -4.78
CA ALA A 240 12.71 4.65 -5.81
C ALA A 240 13.35 4.64 -7.21
N CYS A 241 12.81 3.84 -8.11
CA CYS A 241 13.27 3.73 -9.48
C CYS A 241 12.12 3.93 -10.47
N GLU A 242 12.41 4.60 -11.58
CA GLU A 242 11.48 4.84 -12.67
C GLU A 242 12.23 4.94 -13.99
N ILE A 243 11.74 4.28 -15.04
CA ILE A 243 12.44 4.25 -16.33
C ILE A 243 12.16 5.51 -17.15
N ASN A 244 10.96 6.08 -17.01
CA ASN A 244 10.54 7.24 -17.77
C ASN A 244 11.02 8.56 -17.12
N PRO A 245 11.85 9.37 -17.80
CA PRO A 245 12.36 10.62 -17.26
C PRO A 245 11.27 11.66 -16.95
N ASP A 246 10.13 11.66 -17.66
CA ASP A 246 9.01 12.55 -17.35
C ASP A 246 8.38 12.20 -16.00
N TYR A 247 8.18 10.90 -15.74
CA TYR A 247 7.65 10.43 -14.45
C TYR A 247 8.64 10.63 -13.30
N CYS A 248 9.95 10.48 -13.56
CA CYS A 248 10.98 10.86 -12.59
C CYS A 248 10.83 12.33 -12.16
N ARG A 249 10.73 13.26 -13.12
CA ARG A 249 10.56 14.69 -12.83
C ARG A 249 9.28 15.00 -12.06
N ILE A 250 8.18 14.33 -12.40
CA ILE A 250 6.90 14.47 -11.70
C ILE A 250 7.03 13.97 -10.26
N ALA A 251 7.59 12.78 -10.05
CA ALA A 251 7.79 12.17 -8.74
C ALA A 251 8.67 13.05 -7.85
N GLU A 252 9.81 13.54 -8.35
CA GLU A 252 10.70 14.46 -7.63
C GLU A 252 10.01 15.77 -7.22
N SER A 253 9.22 16.36 -8.12
CA SER A 253 8.46 17.58 -7.84
C SER A 253 7.43 17.35 -6.72
N ARG A 254 6.75 16.20 -6.72
CA ARG A 254 5.80 15.85 -5.66
C ARG A 254 6.50 15.58 -4.33
N MET A 255 7.63 14.88 -4.34
CA MET A 255 8.41 14.63 -3.11
C MET A 255 8.86 15.94 -2.47
N LYS A 256 9.38 16.90 -3.26
CA LYS A 256 9.77 18.23 -2.75
C LYS A 256 8.59 18.96 -2.10
N LYS A 257 7.44 18.99 -2.78
CA LYS A 257 6.22 19.59 -2.22
C LYS A 257 5.76 18.91 -0.93
N ALA A 258 5.91 17.59 -0.82
CA ALA A 258 5.57 16.86 0.38
C ALA A 258 6.47 17.26 1.56
N ALA A 259 7.78 17.38 1.33
CA ALA A 259 8.75 17.84 2.32
C ALA A 259 8.48 19.28 2.79
N ASP A 260 8.05 20.17 1.88
CA ASP A 260 7.77 21.57 2.20
C ASP A 260 6.49 21.75 3.05
N CYS A 261 5.51 20.86 2.91
CA CYS A 261 4.23 20.94 3.62
C CYS A 261 4.32 20.57 5.11
N ASP A 262 5.34 19.82 5.53
CA ASP A 262 5.52 19.40 6.93
C ASP A 262 6.01 20.53 7.86
N GLY A 263 6.25 21.74 7.32
CA GLY A 263 6.44 22.98 8.09
C GLY A 263 5.14 23.64 8.59
N SER A 264 3.98 23.20 8.12
CA SER A 264 2.65 23.69 8.55
C SER A 264 1.79 22.51 8.97
N SER A 265 1.78 22.24 10.28
CA SER A 265 1.02 21.18 10.91
C SER A 265 -0.47 21.26 10.52
N GLY A 266 -0.97 20.21 9.88
CA GLY A 266 -2.39 20.04 9.62
C GLY A 266 -2.66 18.64 9.11
N ASN A 267 -3.08 17.75 10.03
CA ASN A 267 -3.63 16.45 9.67
C ASN A 267 -4.65 16.64 8.53
N LEU A 268 -4.37 16.05 7.36
CA LEU A 268 -5.22 16.10 6.17
C LEU A 268 -6.60 15.44 6.35
N PHE A 269 -6.95 15.05 7.58
CA PHE A 269 -8.19 14.35 7.95
C PHE A 269 -8.80 14.83 9.29
N GLU A 270 -8.58 16.07 9.71
CA GLU A 270 -9.54 16.68 10.64
C GLU A 270 -10.83 17.03 9.88
N PHE A 271 -11.88 16.24 10.09
CA PHE A 271 -13.23 16.66 9.75
C PHE A 271 -13.58 17.87 10.63
N SER A 272 -13.45 19.07 10.09
CA SER A 272 -14.05 20.27 10.69
C SER A 272 -15.57 20.10 10.67
N THR A 273 -16.15 19.71 11.80
CA THR A 273 -17.59 19.87 12.01
C THR A 273 -17.85 21.35 12.17
N VAL A 274 -18.45 21.96 11.14
CA VAL A 274 -18.96 23.33 11.24
C VAL A 274 -20.21 23.27 12.11
N SER A 275 -20.03 23.48 13.41
CA SER A 275 -21.11 23.79 14.36
C SER A 275 -21.39 25.29 14.28
N GLY A 276 -22.41 25.65 13.50
CA GLY A 276 -23.03 26.97 13.60
C GLY A 276 -23.65 27.15 14.99
N ASN A 277 -23.38 28.31 15.58
CA ASN A 277 -23.85 28.83 16.86
C ASN A 277 -23.10 28.36 18.11
N GLY A 278 -22.35 29.33 18.66
CA GLY A 278 -21.63 29.20 19.92
C GLY A 278 -22.54 28.90 21.10
N LYS A 279 -22.25 27.79 21.77
CA LYS A 279 -22.24 27.61 23.22
C LYS A 279 -21.55 26.28 23.50
N ALA A 280 -20.47 26.31 24.27
CA ALA A 280 -19.81 25.11 24.73
C ALA A 280 -20.77 24.32 25.63
N ILE A 281 -21.12 23.11 25.21
CA ILE A 281 -21.79 22.12 26.04
C ILE A 281 -21.00 20.82 25.90
N THR A 282 -20.22 20.49 26.92
CA THR A 282 -19.75 19.12 27.15
C THR A 282 -20.96 18.28 27.54
N SER A 283 -21.47 17.46 26.63
CA SER A 283 -22.40 16.39 26.98
C SER A 283 -22.01 15.09 26.29
N GLN A 284 -21.59 14.14 27.12
CA GLN A 284 -21.67 12.71 26.89
C GLN A 284 -23.13 12.38 26.47
N ALA A 285 -23.33 11.87 25.26
CA ALA A 285 -24.63 11.35 24.84
C ALA A 285 -24.44 10.18 23.87
N CYS A 286 -24.94 9.04 24.35
CA CYS A 286 -25.34 7.87 23.59
C CYS A 286 -26.55 8.21 22.68
N LEU A 287 -26.87 7.29 21.75
CA LEU A 287 -28.08 7.19 20.89
C LEU A 287 -27.95 7.91 19.53
N VAL A 288 -28.35 7.33 18.38
CA VAL A 288 -29.17 6.14 18.05
C VAL A 288 -28.51 5.43 16.86
#